data_AF-A0A352JY53-F1
#
_entry.id   AF-A0A352JY53-F1
#
_cell.length_a   1.000
_cell.length_b   1.000
_cell.length_c   1.000
_cell.angle_alpha   90.00
_cell.angle_beta   90.00
_cell.angle_gamma   90.00
#
_symmetry.space_group_name_H-M   'P 1'
#
loop_
_entity.id
_entity.type
_entity.pdbx_description
1 polymer ?
#
loop_
_entity_poly.entity_id
_entity_poly.type
_entity_poly.pdbx_seq_one_letter_code
_entity_poly.pdbx_strand_id
1 'polypeptide(L)'
;MNRPSAIIEAARILETSVHPRNHLAFLSQDETDRLIHHTDEGLYPLIRKCVLAVLNGGVATNNSLGLFAQYPEFMIEFERHPRGLKVILKNAPAQAFVDGVLIETIHDHLFAVLRDLLHSRDLCHNPAALEPAECSNLVFQIL
;
A
#
# COMPACT_ATOMS: atom_id res chain seq x y z
N MET A 1 2.07 -25.87 35.77
CA MET A 1 2.71 -25.72 34.44
C MET A 1 2.09 -24.52 33.72
N ASN A 2 2.59 -23.32 34.00
CA ASN A 2 2.20 -22.11 33.27
C ASN A 2 3.19 -21.91 32.12
N ARG A 3 2.76 -22.11 30.87
CA ARG A 3 3.45 -21.48 29.73
C ARG A 3 3.09 -19.99 29.77
N PRO A 4 4.06 -19.08 29.89
CA PRO A 4 3.76 -17.68 29.64
C PRO A 4 3.34 -17.56 28.17
N SER A 5 2.17 -16.98 27.92
CA SER A 5 1.82 -16.45 26.60
C SER A 5 2.87 -15.41 26.25
N ALA A 6 3.90 -15.82 25.51
CA ALA A 6 4.74 -14.88 24.80
C ALA A 6 3.81 -14.11 23.87
N ILE A 7 3.67 -12.82 24.13
CA ILE A 7 3.24 -11.87 23.11
C ILE A 7 4.22 -12.11 21.97
N ILE A 8 3.77 -12.74 20.89
CA ILE A 8 4.58 -12.91 19.69
C ILE A 8 4.76 -11.49 19.18
N GLU A 9 5.90 -10.88 19.49
CA GLU A 9 6.27 -9.61 18.91
C GLU A 9 6.24 -9.82 17.40
N ALA A 10 5.37 -9.07 16.73
CA ALA A 10 5.18 -9.20 15.30
C ALA A 10 6.53 -8.90 14.64
N ALA A 11 7.15 -9.91 14.03
CA ALA A 11 8.45 -9.74 13.39
C ALA A 11 8.34 -8.68 12.28
N ARG A 12 9.33 -7.77 12.23
CA ARG A 12 9.34 -6.62 11.32
C ARG A 12 10.68 -6.50 10.61
N ILE A 13 10.63 -6.06 9.36
CA ILE A 13 11.78 -5.53 8.63
C ILE A 13 11.87 -4.04 8.93
N LEU A 14 13.04 -3.59 9.43
CA LEU A 14 13.25 -2.20 9.83
C LEU A 14 13.04 -1.24 8.65
N GLU A 15 13.72 -1.53 7.54
CA GLU A 15 13.62 -0.73 6.32
C GLU A 15 13.95 -1.59 5.10
N THR A 16 13.23 -1.37 4.01
CA THR A 16 13.54 -1.92 2.70
C THR A 16 13.02 -1.00 1.62
N SER A 17 13.54 -1.14 0.40
CA SER A 17 13.05 -0.37 -0.75
C SER A 17 12.72 -1.27 -1.93
N VAL A 18 11.64 -0.93 -2.62
CA VAL A 18 11.17 -1.65 -3.80
C VAL A 18 10.90 -0.66 -4.92
N HIS A 19 11.15 -1.12 -6.15
CA HIS A 19 10.85 -0.41 -7.38
C HIS A 19 9.77 -1.16 -8.15
N PRO A 20 8.93 -0.48 -8.93
CA PRO A 20 7.97 -1.14 -9.80
C PRO A 20 8.71 -2.01 -10.81
N ARG A 21 8.12 -3.17 -11.14
CA ARG A 21 8.55 -4.04 -12.23
C ARG A 21 7.59 -3.83 -13.39
N ASN A 22 8.08 -3.42 -14.57
CA ASN A 22 7.29 -3.27 -15.80
C ASN A 22 6.19 -2.16 -15.77
N HIS A 23 5.09 -2.30 -16.52
CA HIS A 23 3.96 -1.36 -16.78
C HIS A 23 3.34 -0.62 -15.57
N LEU A 24 3.79 -0.85 -14.33
CA LEU A 24 3.38 -0.13 -13.13
C LEU A 24 4.18 1.19 -12.91
N ALA A 25 5.01 1.57 -13.90
CA ALA A 25 5.81 2.78 -13.91
C ALA A 25 5.09 4.02 -14.51
N PHE A 26 3.81 3.91 -14.89
CA PHE A 26 3.06 5.01 -15.51
C PHE A 26 2.44 5.99 -14.50
N LEU A 27 3.12 6.25 -13.37
CA LEU A 27 2.78 7.44 -12.60
C LEU A 27 3.37 8.65 -13.31
N SER A 28 2.54 9.65 -13.56
CA SER A 28 2.98 10.97 -13.99
C SER A 28 3.91 11.60 -12.94
N GLN A 29 4.66 12.61 -13.37
CA GLN A 29 5.53 13.36 -12.46
C GLN A 29 4.71 14.05 -11.37
N ASP A 30 3.53 14.57 -11.70
CA ASP A 30 2.59 15.20 -10.77
C ASP A 30 2.04 14.22 -9.73
N GLU A 31 1.61 13.01 -10.12
CA GLU A 31 1.16 11.98 -9.18
C GLU A 31 2.29 11.57 -8.22
N THR A 32 3.51 11.44 -8.75
CA THR A 32 4.70 11.15 -7.96
C THR A 32 4.97 12.27 -6.93
N ASP A 33 4.83 13.53 -7.32
CA ASP A 33 5.03 14.66 -6.40
C ASP A 33 3.96 14.73 -5.32
N ARG A 34 2.71 14.44 -5.67
CA ARG A 34 1.61 14.36 -4.69
C ARG A 34 1.85 13.27 -3.65
N LEU A 35 2.37 12.11 -4.07
CA LEU A 35 2.78 11.05 -3.16
C LEU A 35 3.92 11.48 -2.23
N ILE A 36 4.98 12.07 -2.79
CA ILE A 36 6.19 12.45 -2.05
C ILE A 36 5.90 13.55 -1.02
N HIS A 37 5.11 14.54 -1.40
CA HIS A 37 4.83 15.70 -0.55
C HIS A 37 3.60 15.51 0.34
N HIS A 38 2.94 14.35 0.28
CA HIS A 38 1.70 14.05 1.02
C HIS A 38 0.66 15.17 0.90
N THR A 39 0.57 15.81 -0.26
CA THR A 39 -0.25 17.02 -0.47
C THR A 39 -1.74 16.73 -0.56
N ASP A 40 -2.13 15.46 -0.70
CA ASP A 40 -3.53 15.01 -0.68
C ASP A 40 -3.89 14.49 0.72
N GLU A 41 -4.58 15.34 1.49
CA GLU A 41 -5.06 15.00 2.83
C GLU A 41 -5.98 13.76 2.76
N GLY A 42 -5.61 12.71 3.50
CA GLY A 42 -6.37 11.46 3.57
C GLY A 42 -5.90 10.36 2.61
N LEU A 43 -5.21 10.70 1.51
CA LEU A 43 -4.68 9.71 0.57
C LEU A 43 -3.56 8.87 1.21
N TYR A 44 -2.63 9.50 1.90
CA TYR A 44 -1.53 8.78 2.57
C TYR A 44 -2.03 7.77 3.62
N PRO A 45 -2.92 8.12 4.57
CA PRO A 45 -3.52 7.15 5.50
C PRO A 45 -4.20 5.97 4.79
N LEU A 46 -4.87 6.20 3.66
CA LEU A 46 -5.52 5.15 2.88
C LEU A 46 -4.48 4.23 2.22
N ILE A 47 -3.49 4.78 1.54
CA ILE A 47 -2.37 4.03 0.94
C ILE A 47 -1.68 3.18 2.01
N ARG A 48 -1.32 3.78 3.15
CA ARG A 48 -0.68 3.08 4.27
C ARG A 48 -1.51 1.89 4.72
N LYS A 49 -2.83 2.05 4.87
CA LYS A 49 -3.73 0.96 5.29
C LYS A 49 -3.80 -0.15 4.24
N CYS A 50 -3.99 0.20 2.97
CA CYS A 50 -4.09 -0.77 1.88
C CYS A 50 -2.78 -1.55 1.69
N VAL A 51 -1.63 -0.86 1.70
CA VAL A 51 -0.32 -1.52 1.60
C VAL A 51 -0.08 -2.44 2.80
N LEU A 52 -0.39 -2.01 4.03
CA LEU A 52 -0.24 -2.88 5.19
C LEU A 52 -1.14 -4.13 5.10
N ALA A 53 -2.35 -4.00 4.58
CA ALA A 53 -3.23 -5.13 4.31
C ALA A 53 -2.62 -6.09 3.28
N VAL A 54 -2.06 -5.57 2.18
CA VAL A 54 -1.35 -6.36 1.15
C VAL A 54 -0.14 -7.09 1.73
N LEU A 55 0.68 -6.43 2.55
CA LEU A 55 1.83 -7.05 3.23
C LEU A 55 1.41 -8.14 4.25
N ASN A 56 0.14 -8.16 4.65
CA ASN A 56 -0.44 -9.22 5.49
C ASN A 56 -1.32 -10.20 4.71
N GLY A 57 -1.35 -10.09 3.37
CA GLY A 57 -2.03 -11.02 2.51
C GLY A 57 -1.48 -12.44 2.70
N GLY A 58 -2.37 -13.41 2.89
CA GLY A 58 -2.00 -14.81 3.13
C GLY A 58 -1.85 -15.21 4.60
N VAL A 59 -1.97 -14.26 5.55
CA VAL A 59 -2.10 -14.61 6.97
C VAL A 59 -3.52 -15.06 7.27
N ALA A 60 -3.67 -16.22 7.91
CA ALA A 60 -4.94 -16.71 8.45
C ALA A 60 -5.33 -15.92 9.72
N THR A 61 -5.56 -14.61 9.58
CA THR A 61 -6.08 -13.76 10.64
C THR A 61 -7.49 -13.32 10.30
N ASN A 62 -8.42 -13.50 11.23
CA ASN A 62 -9.82 -13.08 11.13
C ASN A 62 -10.05 -11.67 11.72
N ASN A 63 -9.01 -11.03 12.28
CA ASN A 63 -9.13 -9.73 12.93
C ASN A 63 -8.47 -8.62 12.10
N SER A 64 -9.20 -8.15 11.08
CA SER A 64 -8.78 -7.03 10.23
C SER A 64 -8.63 -5.71 11.01
N LEU A 65 -9.39 -5.51 12.09
CA LEU A 65 -9.29 -4.31 12.94
C LEU A 65 -8.03 -4.34 13.80
N GLY A 66 -7.66 -5.52 14.33
CA GLY A 66 -6.45 -5.70 15.13
C GLY A 66 -5.15 -5.59 14.34
N LEU A 67 -5.20 -5.78 13.00
CA LEU A 67 -4.02 -5.71 12.15
C LEU A 67 -3.29 -4.37 12.25
N PHE A 68 -4.03 -3.26 12.16
CA PHE A 68 -3.43 -1.93 12.19
C PHE A 68 -2.81 -1.61 13.55
N ALA A 69 -3.37 -2.15 14.63
CA ALA A 69 -2.84 -2.03 15.98
C ALA A 69 -1.57 -2.87 16.20
N GLN A 70 -1.38 -3.94 15.43
CA GLN A 70 -0.18 -4.78 15.49
C GLN A 70 1.04 -4.12 14.83
N TYR A 71 0.81 -3.19 13.89
CA TYR A 71 1.85 -2.47 13.17
C TYR A 71 1.63 -0.93 13.24
N PRO A 72 1.68 -0.33 14.44
CA PRO A 72 1.47 1.11 14.61
C PRO A 72 2.61 1.92 13.96
N GLU A 73 3.84 1.41 14.04
CA GLU A 73 5.05 2.05 13.51
C GLU A 73 5.27 1.80 12.01
N PHE A 74 4.40 1.07 11.33
CA PHE A 74 4.52 0.84 9.89
C PHE A 74 4.40 2.18 9.13
N MET A 75 5.34 2.46 8.24
CA MET A 75 5.33 3.65 7.40
C MET A 75 5.72 3.30 5.97
N ILE A 76 5.21 4.09 5.04
CA ILE A 76 5.56 4.04 3.63
C ILE A 76 6.09 5.41 3.22
N GLU A 77 7.22 5.45 2.54
CA GLU A 77 7.80 6.69 2.02
C GLU A 77 8.03 6.53 0.52
N PHE A 78 8.04 7.68 -0.16
CA PHE A 78 8.15 7.75 -1.60
C PHE A 78 9.34 8.63 -1.96
N GLU A 79 10.16 8.17 -2.90
CA GLU A 79 11.31 8.91 -3.40
C GLU A 79 11.33 8.87 -4.92
N ARG A 80 11.79 9.97 -5.54
CA ARG A 80 12.15 9.97 -6.96
C ARG A 80 13.42 9.17 -7.17
N HIS A 81 13.42 8.29 -8.16
CA HIS A 81 14.58 7.53 -8.58
C HIS A 81 14.68 7.52 -10.11
N PRO A 82 15.87 7.40 -10.73
CA PRO A 82 16.00 7.36 -12.20
C PRO A 82 15.20 6.25 -12.89
N ARG A 83 14.78 5.22 -12.14
CA ARG A 83 13.95 4.10 -12.63
C ARG A 83 12.45 4.31 -12.34
N GLY A 84 12.04 5.51 -11.96
CA GLY A 84 10.67 5.85 -11.55
C GLY A 84 10.51 5.98 -10.03
N LEU A 85 9.29 5.76 -9.54
CA LEU A 85 8.98 5.81 -8.11
C LEU A 85 9.79 4.74 -7.35
N LYS A 86 10.46 5.16 -6.28
CA LYS A 86 11.01 4.26 -5.26
C LYS A 86 10.09 4.29 -4.05
N VAL A 87 9.66 3.11 -3.62
CA VAL A 87 8.83 2.94 -2.42
C VAL A 87 9.71 2.40 -1.31
N ILE A 88 9.72 3.07 -0.17
CA ILE A 88 10.44 2.66 1.04
C ILE A 88 9.41 2.17 2.05
N LEU A 89 9.62 0.98 2.58
CA LEU A 89 8.78 0.37 3.60
C LEU A 89 9.55 0.33 4.91
N LYS A 90 9.02 0.96 5.95
CA LYS A 90 9.60 0.97 7.29
C LYS A 90 8.74 0.19 8.26
N ASN A 91 9.37 -0.58 9.15
CA ASN A 91 8.70 -1.46 10.12
C ASN A 91 7.65 -2.40 9.47
N ALA A 92 7.97 -2.92 8.28
CA ALA A 92 7.09 -3.77 7.49
C ALA A 92 6.96 -5.18 8.11
N PRO A 93 5.80 -5.86 7.98
CA PRO A 93 5.63 -7.25 8.42
C PRO A 93 6.67 -8.19 7.80
N ALA A 94 7.48 -8.88 8.61
CA ALA A 94 8.55 -9.75 8.12
C ALA A 94 8.05 -10.94 7.29
N GLN A 95 6.82 -11.41 7.53
CA GLN A 95 6.20 -12.50 6.77
C GLN A 95 5.98 -12.19 5.29
N ALA A 96 6.00 -10.90 4.90
CA ALA A 96 5.87 -10.49 3.50
C ALA A 96 7.16 -10.75 2.70
N PHE A 97 8.22 -11.18 3.38
CA PHE A 97 9.56 -11.33 2.84
C PHE A 97 10.04 -12.79 2.95
N VAL A 98 10.82 -13.22 1.97
CA VAL A 98 11.60 -14.47 2.00
C VAL A 98 13.05 -14.09 1.71
N ASP A 99 13.97 -14.44 2.61
CA ASP A 99 15.39 -14.07 2.52
C ASP A 99 15.63 -12.56 2.33
N GLY A 100 14.78 -11.73 2.95
CA GLY A 100 14.84 -10.26 2.86
C GLY A 100 14.29 -9.68 1.55
N VAL A 101 13.83 -10.53 0.62
CA VAL A 101 13.20 -10.12 -0.64
C VAL A 101 11.69 -10.15 -0.49
N LEU A 102 11.02 -9.07 -0.90
CA LEU A 102 9.56 -9.00 -0.89
C LEU A 102 8.98 -10.05 -1.85
N ILE A 103 8.02 -10.86 -1.37
CA ILE A 103 7.34 -11.88 -2.18
C ILE A 103 6.75 -11.23 -3.44
N GLU A 104 6.94 -11.86 -4.60
CA GLU A 104 6.60 -11.26 -5.90
C GLU A 104 5.13 -10.86 -6.03
N THR A 105 4.20 -11.69 -5.58
CA THR A 105 2.77 -11.37 -5.63
C THR A 105 2.41 -10.19 -4.71
N ILE A 106 3.04 -10.07 -3.55
CA ILE A 106 2.85 -8.94 -2.63
C ILE A 106 3.41 -7.66 -3.26
N HIS A 107 4.58 -7.77 -3.91
CA HIS A 107 5.19 -6.68 -4.66
C HIS A 107 4.26 -6.18 -5.76
N ASP A 108 3.72 -7.08 -6.60
CA ASP A 108 2.82 -6.70 -7.69
C ASP A 108 1.53 -6.05 -7.16
N HIS A 109 0.93 -6.61 -6.10
CA HIS A 109 -0.27 -6.03 -5.48
C HIS A 109 -0.01 -4.67 -4.84
N LEU A 110 1.16 -4.45 -4.24
CA LEU A 110 1.53 -3.15 -3.66
C LEU A 110 1.47 -2.06 -4.75
N PHE A 111 2.05 -2.32 -5.91
CA PHE A 111 2.06 -1.36 -7.01
C PHE A 111 0.70 -1.23 -7.71
N ALA A 112 -0.11 -2.29 -7.76
CA ALA A 112 -1.50 -2.20 -8.20
C ALA A 112 -2.34 -1.28 -7.29
N VAL A 113 -2.20 -1.41 -5.97
CA VAL A 113 -2.86 -0.52 -4.99
C VAL A 113 -2.48 0.94 -5.21
N LEU A 114 -1.19 1.23 -5.42
CA LEU A 114 -0.74 2.61 -5.68
C LEU A 114 -1.37 3.17 -6.95
N ARG A 115 -1.35 2.43 -8.05
CA ARG A 115 -1.96 2.83 -9.32
C ARG A 115 -3.46 3.09 -9.15
N ASP A 116 -4.19 2.15 -8.57
CA ASP A 116 -5.66 2.21 -8.49
C ASP A 116 -6.12 3.36 -7.58
N LEU A 117 -5.42 3.59 -6.46
CA LEU A 117 -5.74 4.69 -5.55
C LEU A 117 -5.47 6.07 -6.16
N LEU A 118 -4.38 6.22 -6.90
CA LEU A 118 -4.05 7.49 -7.57
C LEU A 118 -5.01 7.76 -8.73
N HIS A 119 -5.18 6.76 -9.61
CA HIS A 119 -6.06 6.86 -10.77
C HIS A 119 -7.51 7.13 -10.35
N SER A 120 -8.03 6.39 -9.37
CA SER A 120 -9.39 6.61 -8.87
C SER A 120 -9.58 8.00 -8.26
N ARG A 121 -8.55 8.56 -7.62
CA ARG A 121 -8.62 9.91 -7.03
C ARG A 121 -8.73 10.99 -8.10
N ASP A 122 -8.04 10.79 -9.21
CA ASP A 122 -8.02 11.74 -10.33
C ASP A 122 -9.30 11.66 -11.18
N LEU A 123 -9.88 10.46 -11.29
CA LEU A 123 -11.15 10.27 -12.00
C LEU A 123 -12.35 10.85 -11.24
N CYS A 124 -12.37 10.79 -9.90
CA CYS A 124 -13.51 11.26 -9.13
C CYS A 124 -13.13 11.77 -7.73
N HIS A 125 -13.42 13.05 -7.47
CA HIS A 125 -13.17 13.65 -6.16
C HIS A 125 -14.35 13.47 -5.18
N ASN A 126 -15.59 13.34 -5.69
CA ASN A 126 -16.80 13.15 -4.87
C ASN A 126 -17.69 12.04 -5.44
N PRO A 127 -17.43 10.77 -5.09
CA PRO A 127 -18.19 9.64 -5.62
C PRO A 127 -19.65 9.63 -5.14
N ALA A 128 -19.98 10.33 -4.05
CA ALA A 128 -21.34 10.37 -3.51
C ALA A 128 -22.30 11.24 -4.32
N ALA A 129 -21.79 12.05 -5.24
CA ALA A 129 -22.59 12.92 -6.10
C ALA A 129 -22.77 12.38 -7.53
N LEU A 130 -22.31 11.15 -7.81
CA LEU A 130 -22.37 10.57 -9.14
C LEU A 130 -23.76 10.03 -9.47
N GLU A 131 -24.21 10.29 -10.69
CA GLU A 131 -25.39 9.66 -11.26
C GLU A 131 -25.10 8.20 -11.66
N PRO A 132 -26.11 7.31 -11.76
CA PRO A 132 -25.89 5.88 -12.04
C PRO A 132 -25.08 5.58 -13.32
N ALA A 133 -25.27 6.39 -14.37
CA ALA A 133 -24.53 6.27 -15.63
C ALA A 133 -23.05 6.65 -15.46
N GLU A 134 -22.77 7.64 -14.61
CA GLU A 134 -21.41 8.10 -14.31
C GLU A 134 -20.68 7.09 -13.43
N CYS A 135 -21.38 6.44 -12.48
CA CYS A 135 -20.85 5.33 -11.71
C CYS A 135 -20.39 4.17 -12.61
N SER A 136 -21.20 3.81 -13.61
CA SER A 136 -20.84 2.75 -14.56
C SER A 136 -19.59 3.15 -15.35
N ASN A 137 -19.57 4.37 -15.88
CA ASN A 137 -18.42 4.90 -16.62
C ASN A 137 -17.14 4.95 -15.75
N LEU A 138 -17.26 5.34 -14.49
CA LEU A 138 -16.14 5.34 -13.54
C LEU A 138 -15.56 3.93 -13.35
N VAL A 139 -16.41 2.91 -13.17
CA VAL A 139 -15.95 1.50 -13.08
C VAL A 139 -15.22 1.09 -14.36
N PHE A 140 -15.74 1.45 -15.53
CA PHE A 140 -15.07 1.18 -16.82
C PHE A 140 -13.71 1.87 -16.95
N GLN A 141 -13.51 3.04 -16.33
CA GLN A 141 -12.23 3.76 -16.39
C GLN A 141 -11.20 3.24 -15.38
N ILE A 142 -11.64 2.54 -14.32
CA ILE A 142 -10.77 1.94 -13.31
C ILE A 142 -10.23 0.57 -13.76
N LEU A 143 -11.02 -0.21 -14.50
CA LEU A 143 -10.68 -1.56 -14.97
C LEU A 143 -9.89 -1.56 -16.29
#